data_AF-A0A7X6XS20-F1
#
_entry.id   AF-A0A7X6XS20-F1
#
_cell.length_a   1.000
_cell.length_b   1.000
_cell.length_c   1.000
_cell.angle_alpha   90.00
_cell.angle_beta   90.00
_cell.angle_gamma   90.00
#
_symmetry.space_group_name_H-M   'P 1'
#
loop_
_entity.id
_entity.type
_entity.pdbx_description
1 polymer ?
#
loop_
_entity_poly.entity_id
_entity_poly.type
_entity_poly.pdbx_seq_one_letter_code
_entity_poly.pdbx_strand_id
1 'polypeptide(L)'
;MRALVALLLLMLSTGLRPAAGAPLRVLNLKPNTTLRYPVALISGEADLPHGTELVVTNAASPQPSRQFRTQVVRGRFKALIELSPGRNPVTLSAAYASLSLPLRYRPQTNPYQVRFIYFTDRAGDTAYQSERPNDPQDYAARLDTAAKLLQTFTAERMNDLGYGRKTFNLELDAAGRVVVHLLRGAHPVAYYHAADGATLWQEIGAQIRRELPAPKAKNVAIMAFSRFDPERRATLAHTALGGGDLALFGSTGLFSWPASLQDVPRAFADTTRVDATRTHDDSCFRSTYWAVAATTLGAVLHEVGHTFGLPHSPDTYDIMSRGFDFLNRAFTLIEPPSTQRPQPFIFPDSAVPYFGPVNAPRLAASRWFQLDRKEYRDAPLPTAAIDPETGKVMITAAHGIRVLGINSLDEGETRSCATTYFEEHPPKRLRYDRDDLAWQAEGKEFALTIIDTQGNQADVDAGRLVNPAHFLRAWRLSVRPSDWPAGDGFVPVDVEGLLEELARRPPTTAPGAYIDLAAHYRVETDYRVAYALCRVECDRPQELQLLTGSDDALRVWVNGQLAVERLARRVALPDSESTPVTLRAGTNTLLVEVSNAEGGWGFFLRLADPSGAALTVDREGRLRPVTRG
;
A
#
# COMPACT_ATOMS: atom_id res chain seq x y z
N MET A 1 -24.16 -56.37 -18.08
CA MET A 1 -24.00 -57.81 -18.36
C MET A 1 -23.74 -57.97 -19.84
N ARG A 2 -22.52 -58.40 -20.20
CA ARG A 2 -22.13 -59.07 -21.45
C ARG A 2 -22.62 -58.46 -22.78
N ALA A 3 -21.77 -57.65 -23.41
CA ALA A 3 -21.28 -57.83 -24.79
C ALA A 3 -20.60 -56.54 -25.28
N LEU A 4 -19.29 -56.43 -25.04
CA LEU A 4 -18.30 -55.94 -26.03
C LEU A 4 -16.90 -56.07 -25.40
N VAL A 5 -16.51 -57.31 -25.12
CA VAL A 5 -15.13 -57.71 -24.82
C VAL A 5 -14.72 -58.62 -25.97
N ALA A 6 -14.17 -58.04 -27.03
CA ALA A 6 -13.42 -58.72 -28.09
C ALA A 6 -12.95 -57.70 -29.15
N LEU A 7 -12.02 -56.82 -28.77
CA LEU A 7 -11.03 -56.26 -29.70
C LEU A 7 -9.81 -55.72 -28.92
N LEU A 8 -9.24 -56.59 -28.09
CA LEU A 8 -7.90 -56.45 -27.54
C LEU A 8 -7.06 -57.56 -28.19
N LEU A 9 -5.87 -57.23 -28.69
CA LEU A 9 -4.89 -58.07 -29.40
C LEU A 9 -5.00 -58.11 -30.93
N LEU A 10 -4.57 -57.04 -31.58
CA LEU A 10 -3.53 -57.08 -32.62
C LEU A 10 -3.11 -55.63 -32.90
N MET A 11 -1.87 -55.26 -32.54
CA MET A 11 -1.03 -54.17 -33.11
C MET A 11 0.12 -53.88 -32.14
N LEU A 12 1.03 -54.85 -32.01
CA LEU A 12 2.43 -54.56 -31.69
C LEU A 12 3.16 -54.41 -33.02
N SER A 13 4.06 -53.41 -33.09
CA SER A 13 4.98 -53.08 -34.18
C SER A 13 4.49 -52.16 -35.32
N THR A 14 4.17 -50.91 -34.96
CA THR A 14 4.85 -49.77 -35.59
C THR A 14 5.14 -48.74 -34.50
N GLY A 15 6.42 -48.52 -34.21
CA GLY A 15 6.85 -47.46 -33.31
C GLY A 15 6.60 -46.10 -33.95
N LEU A 16 5.36 -45.62 -33.89
CA LEU A 16 5.08 -44.19 -34.06
C LEU A 16 5.54 -43.51 -32.78
N ARG A 17 6.81 -43.05 -32.80
CA ARG A 17 7.27 -42.00 -31.89
C ARG A 17 6.20 -40.90 -31.90
N PRO A 18 5.77 -40.37 -30.73
CA PRO A 18 5.04 -39.11 -30.73
C PRO A 18 5.88 -38.11 -31.52
N ALA A 19 5.25 -37.34 -32.42
CA ALA A 19 5.93 -36.32 -33.19
C ALA A 19 6.81 -35.49 -32.24
N ALA A 20 8.13 -35.44 -32.50
CA ALA A 20 9.06 -34.69 -31.68
C ALA A 20 8.53 -33.25 -31.55
N GLY A 21 8.29 -32.80 -30.31
CA GLY A 21 7.87 -31.43 -30.07
C GLY A 21 8.89 -30.45 -30.65
N ALA A 22 8.46 -29.23 -30.97
CA ALA A 22 9.42 -28.19 -31.34
C ALA A 22 10.48 -28.07 -30.24
N PRO A 23 11.78 -28.07 -30.58
CA PRO A 23 12.85 -28.20 -29.58
C PRO A 23 12.92 -27.01 -28.61
N LEU A 24 12.29 -25.89 -28.96
CA LEU A 24 12.04 -24.74 -28.08
C LEU A 24 10.56 -24.33 -28.16
N ARG A 25 9.95 -24.07 -27.01
CA ARG A 25 8.57 -23.58 -26.87
C ARG A 25 8.51 -22.45 -25.86
N VAL A 26 8.01 -21.29 -26.27
CA VAL A 26 7.74 -20.16 -25.37
C VAL A 26 6.31 -20.27 -24.84
N LEU A 27 6.12 -20.12 -23.53
CA LEU A 27 4.85 -20.35 -22.85
C LEU A 27 4.08 -19.06 -22.55
N ASN A 28 4.78 -17.99 -22.16
CA ASN A 28 4.14 -16.78 -21.64
C ASN A 28 3.95 -15.66 -22.68
N LEU A 29 4.61 -15.73 -23.83
CA LEU A 29 4.58 -14.72 -24.89
C LEU A 29 4.29 -15.33 -26.27
N LYS A 30 3.52 -14.62 -27.09
CA LYS A 30 3.21 -14.99 -28.47
C LYS A 30 3.98 -14.06 -29.44
N PRO A 31 4.25 -14.51 -30.68
CA PRO A 31 4.77 -13.62 -31.70
C PRO A 31 3.89 -12.37 -31.87
N ASN A 32 4.54 -11.21 -31.99
CA ASN A 32 3.99 -9.87 -32.08
C ASN A 32 3.26 -9.35 -30.84
N THR A 33 3.38 -10.01 -29.68
CA THR A 33 2.91 -9.44 -28.41
C THR A 33 3.50 -8.03 -28.22
N THR A 34 2.64 -7.08 -27.86
CA THR A 34 3.04 -5.71 -27.53
C THR A 34 3.20 -5.58 -26.01
N LEU A 35 4.42 -5.32 -25.57
CA LEU A 35 4.74 -5.02 -24.18
C LEU A 35 4.73 -3.51 -23.95
N ARG A 36 4.41 -3.14 -22.70
CA ARG A 36 4.33 -1.74 -22.23
C ARG A 36 5.39 -1.42 -21.17
N TYR A 37 6.48 -2.18 -21.19
CA TYR A 37 7.67 -2.08 -20.33
C TYR A 37 8.87 -2.61 -21.14
N PRO A 38 10.11 -2.16 -20.83
CA PRO A 38 11.26 -2.30 -21.73
C PRO A 38 11.94 -3.67 -21.67
N VAL A 39 11.65 -4.53 -20.68
CA VAL A 39 12.32 -5.84 -20.54
C VAL A 39 11.30 -6.96 -20.66
N ALA A 40 11.48 -7.85 -21.63
CA ALA A 40 10.66 -9.05 -21.75
C ALA A 40 11.25 -10.20 -20.92
N LEU A 41 10.44 -10.77 -20.02
CA LEU A 41 10.71 -12.08 -19.44
C LEU A 41 10.13 -13.14 -20.38
N ILE A 42 10.98 -14.01 -20.92
CA ILE A 42 10.60 -15.13 -21.78
C ILE A 42 10.76 -16.39 -20.94
N SER A 43 9.64 -17.10 -20.70
CA SER A 43 9.60 -18.38 -20.01
C SER A 43 9.15 -19.47 -20.97
N GLY A 44 9.85 -20.60 -20.96
CA GLY A 44 9.62 -21.64 -21.94
C GLY A 44 10.06 -23.04 -21.52
N GLU A 45 9.81 -23.97 -22.42
CA GLU A 45 10.28 -25.34 -22.39
C GLU A 45 11.24 -25.59 -23.54
N ALA A 46 12.21 -26.47 -23.30
CA ALA A 46 13.17 -26.91 -24.29
C ALA A 46 13.31 -28.44 -24.21
N ASP A 47 13.16 -29.13 -25.34
CA ASP A 47 13.51 -30.55 -25.45
C ASP A 47 15.03 -30.68 -25.65
N LEU A 48 15.78 -30.19 -24.67
CA LEU A 48 17.24 -30.11 -24.67
C LEU A 48 17.79 -30.51 -23.29
N PRO A 49 19.00 -31.09 -23.23
CA PRO A 49 19.61 -31.49 -21.96
C PRO A 49 19.75 -30.32 -20.96
N HIS A 50 19.69 -30.65 -19.67
CA HIS A 50 20.04 -29.70 -18.60
C HIS A 50 21.46 -29.15 -18.82
N GLY A 51 21.65 -27.84 -18.62
CA GLY A 51 22.91 -27.15 -18.83
C GLY A 51 23.16 -26.66 -20.26
N THR A 52 22.29 -27.01 -21.23
CA THR A 52 22.42 -26.50 -22.61
C THR A 52 22.33 -24.98 -22.62
N GLU A 53 23.30 -24.30 -23.23
CA GLU A 53 23.27 -22.84 -23.37
C GLU A 53 22.09 -22.41 -24.26
N LEU A 54 21.35 -21.42 -23.80
CA LEU A 54 20.32 -20.71 -24.54
C LEU A 54 20.75 -19.25 -24.69
N VAL A 55 20.79 -18.77 -25.93
CA VAL A 55 21.07 -17.37 -26.27
C VAL A 55 19.80 -16.74 -26.82
N VAL A 56 19.38 -15.64 -26.22
CA VAL A 56 18.29 -14.80 -26.73
C VAL A 56 18.89 -13.53 -27.31
N THR A 57 18.54 -13.21 -28.55
CA THR A 57 19.07 -12.04 -29.27
C THR A 57 17.94 -11.14 -29.72
N ASN A 58 18.02 -9.84 -29.44
CA ASN A 58 17.21 -8.80 -30.07
C ASN A 58 18.05 -8.06 -31.10
N ALA A 59 17.94 -8.42 -32.38
CA ALA A 59 18.80 -7.88 -33.42
C ALA A 59 18.55 -6.37 -33.72
N ALA A 60 17.45 -5.79 -33.24
CA ALA A 60 17.19 -4.35 -33.39
C ALA A 60 17.90 -3.49 -32.33
N SER A 61 18.39 -4.08 -31.24
CA SER A 61 19.03 -3.31 -30.16
C SER A 61 20.52 -3.09 -30.46
N PRO A 62 21.01 -1.83 -30.39
CA PRO A 62 22.44 -1.53 -30.50
C PRO A 62 23.20 -1.75 -29.17
N GLN A 63 22.49 -1.96 -28.07
CA GLN A 63 23.08 -2.04 -26.72
C GLN A 63 23.67 -3.42 -26.43
N PRO A 64 24.59 -3.56 -25.46
CA PRO A 64 25.06 -4.87 -24.98
C PRO A 64 23.92 -5.79 -24.53
N SER A 65 22.81 -5.22 -24.05
CA SER A 65 21.56 -5.92 -23.68
C SER A 65 20.80 -6.55 -24.85
N ARG A 66 21.29 -6.41 -26.08
CA ARG A 66 20.78 -7.12 -27.26
C ARG A 66 20.94 -8.64 -27.16
N GLN A 67 21.82 -9.15 -26.29
CA GLN A 67 21.99 -10.58 -26.07
C GLN A 67 21.89 -10.93 -24.59
N PHE A 68 21.19 -12.02 -24.33
CA PHE A 68 21.08 -12.61 -22.99
C PHE A 68 21.40 -14.10 -23.08
N ARG A 69 22.29 -14.56 -22.19
CA ARG A 69 22.72 -15.95 -22.12
C ARG A 69 22.20 -16.57 -20.83
N THR A 70 21.65 -17.76 -20.95
CA THR A 70 21.11 -18.56 -19.85
C THR A 70 21.25 -20.03 -20.19
N GLN A 71 20.69 -20.90 -19.34
CA GLN A 71 20.78 -22.34 -19.52
C GLN A 71 19.40 -22.99 -19.46
N VAL A 72 19.26 -24.11 -20.17
CA VAL A 72 18.12 -25.01 -20.02
C VAL A 72 18.26 -25.74 -18.69
N VAL A 73 17.22 -25.69 -17.88
CA VAL A 73 17.14 -26.32 -16.57
C VAL A 73 16.00 -27.33 -16.57
N ARG A 74 16.33 -28.63 -16.63
CA ARG A 74 15.35 -29.73 -16.63
C ARG A 74 14.22 -29.51 -17.65
N GLY A 75 14.61 -29.18 -18.88
CA GLY A 75 13.69 -28.93 -19.98
C GLY A 75 12.91 -27.62 -19.90
N ARG A 76 13.25 -26.70 -18.99
CA ARG A 76 12.66 -25.35 -18.90
C ARG A 76 13.74 -24.28 -19.06
N PHE A 77 13.35 -23.07 -19.43
CA PHE A 77 14.25 -21.92 -19.43
C PHE A 77 13.52 -20.63 -19.04
N LYS A 78 14.31 -19.66 -18.55
CA LYS A 78 13.91 -18.26 -18.39
C LYS A 78 14.99 -17.36 -18.96
N ALA A 79 14.58 -16.37 -19.72
CA ALA A 79 15.47 -15.38 -20.31
C ALA A 79 14.90 -13.97 -20.19
N LEU A 80 15.77 -12.99 -20.02
CA LEU A 80 15.42 -11.57 -20.04
C LEU A 80 15.97 -10.96 -21.32
N ILE A 81 15.21 -10.09 -21.98
CA ILE A 81 15.72 -9.37 -23.14
C ILE A 81 15.19 -7.94 -23.15
N GLU A 82 16.10 -6.98 -23.29
CA GLU A 82 15.73 -5.57 -23.39
C GLU A 82 15.22 -5.25 -24.80
N LEU A 83 14.16 -4.45 -24.84
CA LEU A 83 13.43 -4.07 -26.04
C LEU A 83 13.65 -2.59 -26.35
N SER A 84 13.79 -2.29 -27.63
CA SER A 84 13.77 -0.93 -28.15
C SER A 84 12.34 -0.54 -28.55
N PRO A 85 11.92 0.73 -28.42
CA PRO A 85 10.61 1.16 -28.89
C PRO A 85 10.35 0.75 -30.34
N GLY A 86 9.17 0.19 -30.61
CA GLY A 86 8.80 -0.35 -31.92
C GLY A 86 8.96 -1.87 -32.03
N ARG A 87 9.40 -2.35 -33.20
CA ARG A 87 9.50 -3.78 -33.51
C ARG A 87 10.86 -4.34 -33.07
N ASN A 88 10.84 -5.47 -32.37
CA ASN A 88 12.02 -6.17 -31.86
C ASN A 88 12.07 -7.58 -32.46
N PRO A 89 12.96 -7.88 -33.42
CA PRO A 89 13.12 -9.20 -34.00
C PRO A 89 13.91 -10.09 -33.02
N VAL A 90 13.21 -10.62 -32.01
CA VAL A 90 13.84 -11.50 -31.00
C VAL A 90 13.95 -12.92 -31.53
N THR A 91 15.10 -13.54 -31.34
CA THR A 91 15.38 -14.94 -31.68
C THR A 91 15.99 -15.68 -30.50
N LEU A 92 15.56 -16.91 -30.27
CA LEU A 92 16.13 -17.84 -29.29
C LEU A 92 16.94 -18.89 -30.03
N SER A 93 18.13 -19.21 -29.53
CA SER A 93 18.99 -20.24 -30.12
C SER A 93 19.64 -21.09 -29.01
N ALA A 94 19.54 -22.42 -29.12
CA ALA A 94 20.14 -23.36 -28.19
C ALA A 94 20.52 -24.65 -28.92
N ALA A 95 21.79 -25.03 -28.86
CA ALA A 95 22.34 -26.15 -29.65
C ALA A 95 21.93 -26.06 -31.14
N TYR A 96 21.15 -27.03 -31.63
CA TYR A 96 20.63 -27.06 -33.01
C TYR A 96 19.26 -26.41 -33.18
N ALA A 97 18.64 -25.94 -32.09
CA ALA A 97 17.31 -25.38 -32.07
C ALA A 97 17.33 -23.86 -32.24
N SER A 98 16.40 -23.33 -33.04
CA SER A 98 16.18 -21.90 -33.19
C SER A 98 14.69 -21.57 -33.26
N LEU A 99 14.29 -20.47 -32.62
CA LEU A 99 12.90 -20.01 -32.59
C LEU A 99 12.85 -18.49 -32.76
N SER A 100 12.04 -18.04 -33.72
CA SER A 100 11.75 -16.61 -33.92
C SER A 100 10.54 -16.18 -33.08
N LEU A 101 10.70 -15.14 -32.28
CA LEU A 101 9.68 -14.54 -31.42
C LEU A 101 9.69 -13.02 -31.60
N PRO A 102 9.25 -12.47 -32.74
CA PRO A 102 9.20 -11.02 -32.89
C PRO A 102 8.30 -10.42 -31.79
N LEU A 103 8.75 -9.35 -31.12
CA LEU A 103 7.98 -8.64 -30.10
C LEU A 103 7.82 -7.17 -30.50
N ARG A 104 6.88 -6.48 -29.85
CA ARG A 104 6.73 -5.02 -29.97
C ARG A 104 6.84 -4.40 -28.59
N TYR A 105 7.56 -3.28 -28.49
CA TYR A 105 7.55 -2.46 -27.28
C TYR A 105 6.93 -1.11 -27.61
N ARG A 106 5.87 -0.76 -26.88
CA ARG A 106 5.26 0.57 -26.92
C ARG A 106 5.39 1.19 -25.53
N PRO A 107 6.23 2.21 -25.34
CA PRO A 107 6.35 2.91 -24.06
C PRO A 107 4.98 3.32 -23.48
N GLN A 108 4.90 3.38 -22.16
CA GLN A 108 3.70 3.93 -21.50
C GLN A 108 3.61 5.43 -21.78
N THR A 109 2.39 5.95 -21.86
CA THR A 109 2.17 7.41 -21.94
C THR A 109 1.62 7.96 -20.62
N ASN A 110 1.47 7.09 -19.62
CA ASN A 110 0.96 7.45 -18.31
C ASN A 110 1.95 8.41 -17.59
N PRO A 111 1.51 9.62 -17.20
CA PRO A 111 2.37 10.56 -16.46
C PRO A 111 2.60 10.16 -15.00
N TYR A 112 1.86 9.17 -14.47
CA TYR A 112 2.08 8.62 -13.14
C TYR A 112 3.20 7.58 -13.20
N GLN A 113 4.30 7.82 -12.47
CA GLN A 113 5.53 7.03 -12.58
C GLN A 113 6.13 6.66 -11.22
N VAL A 114 7.02 5.67 -11.22
CA VAL A 114 7.95 5.39 -10.13
C VAL A 114 9.31 5.99 -10.50
N ARG A 115 9.89 6.78 -9.59
CA ARG A 115 11.15 7.49 -9.77
C ARG A 115 12.18 7.00 -8.76
N PHE A 116 13.40 6.74 -9.22
CA PHE A 116 14.49 6.28 -8.37
C PHE A 116 15.41 7.43 -7.97
N ILE A 117 15.79 7.44 -6.69
CA ILE A 117 16.62 8.47 -6.06
C ILE A 117 17.74 7.77 -5.28
N TYR A 118 18.97 8.24 -5.46
CA TYR A 118 20.10 7.85 -4.64
C TYR A 118 20.43 9.01 -3.70
N PHE A 119 20.23 8.82 -2.40
CA PHE A 119 20.31 9.87 -1.40
C PHE A 119 21.64 9.79 -0.64
N THR A 120 22.45 10.82 -0.71
CA THR A 120 23.75 10.90 -0.04
C THR A 120 23.69 11.78 1.20
N ASP A 121 24.73 11.76 2.01
CA ASP A 121 24.91 12.77 3.05
C ASP A 121 25.34 14.11 2.42
N ARG A 122 25.61 15.13 3.26
CA ARG A 122 26.09 16.44 2.82
C ARG A 122 27.41 16.40 2.05
N ALA A 123 28.29 15.44 2.34
CA ALA A 123 29.56 15.30 1.62
C ALA A 123 29.34 14.84 0.17
N GLY A 124 28.21 14.18 -0.11
CA GLY A 124 27.91 13.67 -1.44
C GLY A 124 28.56 12.31 -1.72
N ASP A 125 28.94 11.55 -0.68
CA ASP A 125 29.54 10.23 -0.86
C ASP A 125 28.51 9.25 -1.41
N THR A 126 28.86 8.63 -2.55
CA THR A 126 28.02 7.66 -3.25
C THR A 126 28.44 6.22 -3.02
N ALA A 127 29.50 5.98 -2.25
CA ALA A 127 29.91 4.61 -1.95
C ALA A 127 28.83 3.91 -1.12
N TYR A 128 28.59 2.62 -1.39
CA TYR A 128 27.81 1.72 -0.55
C TYR A 128 28.72 0.66 0.08
N GLN A 129 28.30 0.08 1.21
CA GLN A 129 29.05 -1.00 1.84
C GLN A 129 29.09 -2.23 0.94
N SER A 130 30.28 -2.81 0.76
CA SER A 130 30.46 -4.05 0.01
C SER A 130 31.57 -4.89 0.63
N GLU A 131 31.37 -6.20 0.63
CA GLU A 131 32.41 -7.20 0.91
C GLU A 131 33.16 -7.64 -0.34
N ARG A 132 32.66 -7.31 -1.54
CA ARG A 132 33.29 -7.75 -2.78
C ARG A 132 34.64 -7.04 -2.93
N PRO A 133 35.75 -7.80 -3.11
CA PRO A 133 37.01 -7.19 -3.49
C PRO A 133 36.84 -6.42 -4.79
N ASN A 134 37.28 -5.16 -4.82
CA ASN A 134 37.19 -4.28 -6.00
C ASN A 134 35.76 -4.11 -6.54
N ASP A 135 34.76 -3.97 -5.66
CA ASP A 135 33.39 -3.61 -6.08
C ASP A 135 33.41 -2.29 -6.90
N PRO A 136 32.85 -2.27 -8.12
CA PRO A 136 32.82 -1.08 -8.97
C PRO A 136 32.06 0.12 -8.41
N GLN A 137 31.27 -0.04 -7.33
CA GLN A 137 30.45 1.01 -6.74
C GLN A 137 29.42 1.62 -7.72
N ASP A 138 28.92 0.81 -8.63
CA ASP A 138 28.06 1.16 -9.77
C ASP A 138 26.58 1.25 -9.41
N TYR A 139 26.25 2.04 -8.38
CA TYR A 139 24.89 2.16 -7.83
C TYR A 139 23.85 2.45 -8.93
N ALA A 140 24.13 3.34 -9.87
CA ALA A 140 23.18 3.73 -10.91
C ALA A 140 22.81 2.57 -11.85
N ALA A 141 23.78 1.72 -12.21
CA ALA A 141 23.55 0.56 -13.08
C ALA A 141 22.73 -0.53 -12.36
N ARG A 142 23.00 -0.72 -11.07
CA ARG A 142 22.24 -1.64 -10.21
C ARG A 142 20.80 -1.16 -9.99
N LEU A 143 20.58 0.14 -9.79
CA LEU A 143 19.24 0.71 -9.67
C LEU A 143 18.48 0.68 -10.99
N ASP A 144 19.13 0.89 -12.14
CA ASP A 144 18.52 0.69 -13.46
C ASP A 144 18.01 -0.75 -13.63
N THR A 145 18.89 -1.71 -13.34
CA THR A 145 18.55 -3.14 -13.45
C THR A 145 17.45 -3.52 -12.47
N ALA A 146 17.57 -3.11 -11.21
CA ALA A 146 16.57 -3.36 -10.17
C ALA A 146 15.19 -2.84 -10.59
N ALA A 147 15.08 -1.56 -10.96
CA ALA A 147 13.84 -0.94 -11.40
C ALA A 147 13.17 -1.69 -12.56
N LYS A 148 13.95 -2.09 -13.57
CA LYS A 148 13.47 -2.88 -14.72
C LYS A 148 13.01 -4.28 -14.30
N LEU A 149 13.71 -4.94 -13.38
CA LEU A 149 13.28 -6.24 -12.83
C LEU A 149 11.98 -6.11 -12.05
N LEU A 150 11.87 -5.12 -11.16
CA LEU A 150 10.66 -4.88 -10.38
C LEU A 150 9.45 -4.60 -11.30
N GLN A 151 9.63 -3.74 -12.32
CA GLN A 151 8.58 -3.45 -13.29
C GLN A 151 8.17 -4.69 -14.08
N THR A 152 9.13 -5.52 -14.49
CA THR A 152 8.90 -6.76 -15.25
C THR A 152 8.19 -7.81 -14.40
N PHE A 153 8.65 -8.00 -13.16
CA PHE A 153 8.02 -8.88 -12.19
C PHE A 153 6.54 -8.51 -12.02
N THR A 154 6.27 -7.24 -11.74
CA THR A 154 4.92 -6.73 -11.53
C THR A 154 4.04 -6.95 -12.76
N ALA A 155 4.54 -6.66 -13.97
CA ALA A 155 3.78 -6.85 -15.20
C ALA A 155 3.41 -8.32 -15.44
N GLU A 156 4.36 -9.24 -15.30
CA GLU A 156 4.10 -10.67 -15.52
C GLU A 156 3.18 -11.24 -14.44
N ARG A 157 3.37 -10.88 -13.16
CA ARG A 157 2.49 -11.36 -12.08
C ARG A 157 1.07 -10.82 -12.20
N MET A 158 0.89 -9.55 -12.55
CA MET A 158 -0.45 -9.00 -12.82
C MET A 158 -1.13 -9.72 -14.00
N ASN A 159 -0.35 -10.12 -15.01
CA ASN A 159 -0.87 -10.89 -16.15
C ASN A 159 -1.28 -12.31 -15.76
N ASP A 160 -0.45 -13.00 -14.98
CA ASP A 160 -0.73 -14.36 -14.50
C ASP A 160 -2.03 -14.40 -13.65
N LEU A 161 -2.32 -13.30 -12.96
CA LEU A 161 -3.54 -13.10 -12.17
C LEU A 161 -4.75 -12.62 -12.98
N GLY A 162 -4.63 -12.46 -14.30
CA GLY A 162 -5.73 -12.10 -15.20
C GLY A 162 -6.00 -10.59 -15.35
N TYR A 163 -5.19 -9.71 -14.74
CA TYR A 163 -5.33 -8.25 -14.89
C TYR A 163 -4.64 -7.68 -16.13
N GLY A 164 -4.02 -8.56 -16.93
CA GLY A 164 -3.12 -8.21 -18.02
C GLY A 164 -1.79 -7.68 -17.52
N ARG A 165 -0.87 -7.38 -18.45
CA ARG A 165 0.50 -6.91 -18.14
C ARG A 165 0.54 -5.45 -17.69
N LYS A 166 -0.20 -5.13 -16.64
CA LYS A 166 -0.22 -3.82 -15.98
C LYS A 166 0.95 -3.71 -15.01
N THR A 167 1.64 -2.59 -15.05
CA THR A 167 2.77 -2.28 -14.17
C THR A 167 2.96 -0.77 -14.13
N PHE A 168 3.68 -0.27 -13.12
CA PHE A 168 3.99 1.15 -13.01
C PHE A 168 4.88 1.63 -14.16
N ASN A 169 4.79 2.92 -14.52
CA ASN A 169 5.71 3.54 -15.47
C ASN A 169 7.05 3.87 -14.79
N LEU A 170 8.15 3.84 -15.55
CA LEU A 170 9.49 4.25 -15.11
C LEU A 170 9.92 5.52 -15.84
N GLU A 171 10.67 6.37 -15.16
CA GLU A 171 11.36 7.50 -15.79
C GLU A 171 12.60 7.00 -16.52
N LEU A 172 12.58 7.02 -17.86
CA LEU A 172 13.68 6.54 -18.70
C LEU A 172 14.35 7.70 -19.47
N ASP A 173 15.67 7.66 -19.60
CA ASP A 173 16.44 8.54 -20.47
C ASP A 173 16.25 8.16 -21.96
N ALA A 174 16.83 8.96 -22.86
CA ALA A 174 16.76 8.71 -24.30
C ALA A 174 17.40 7.38 -24.75
N ALA A 175 18.27 6.80 -23.92
CA ALA A 175 18.89 5.50 -24.17
C ALA A 175 18.09 4.33 -23.58
N GLY A 176 16.97 4.59 -22.90
CA GLY A 176 16.13 3.59 -22.25
C GLY A 176 16.63 3.15 -20.87
N ARG A 177 17.56 3.90 -20.26
CA ARG A 177 18.01 3.66 -18.88
C ARG A 177 17.14 4.42 -17.90
N VAL A 178 16.91 3.84 -16.74
CA VAL A 178 16.19 4.50 -15.65
C VAL A 178 16.98 5.71 -15.18
N VAL A 179 16.30 6.84 -15.06
CA VAL A 179 16.87 8.05 -14.48
C VAL A 179 16.96 7.86 -12.97
N VAL A 180 18.20 7.78 -12.48
CA VAL A 180 18.50 7.75 -11.04
C VAL A 180 18.91 9.14 -10.61
N HIS A 181 18.05 9.80 -9.83
CA HIS A 181 18.30 11.16 -9.34
C HIS A 181 19.24 11.12 -8.14
N LEU A 182 20.38 11.80 -8.22
CA LEU A 182 21.28 11.96 -7.07
C LEU A 182 20.81 13.15 -6.23
N LEU A 183 20.42 12.91 -4.98
CA LEU A 183 19.98 13.95 -4.04
C LEU A 183 20.91 14.00 -2.83
N ARG A 184 21.40 15.20 -2.51
CA ARG A 184 22.37 15.42 -1.43
C ARG A 184 21.66 15.89 -0.17
N GLY A 185 21.79 15.15 0.92
CA GLY A 185 21.25 15.53 2.23
C GLY A 185 21.87 16.78 2.82
N ALA A 186 21.14 17.42 3.75
CA ALA A 186 21.60 18.64 4.41
C ALA A 186 22.63 18.37 5.53
N HIS A 187 22.66 17.15 6.07
CA HIS A 187 23.43 16.81 7.27
C HIS A 187 24.64 15.90 6.98
N PRO A 188 25.69 15.95 7.83
CA PRO A 188 26.79 14.99 7.75
C PRO A 188 26.30 13.57 8.10
N VAL A 189 26.98 12.54 7.60
CA VAL A 189 26.61 11.13 7.83
C VAL A 189 26.34 10.75 9.30
N ALA A 190 27.10 11.31 10.25
CA ALA A 190 26.93 11.03 11.67
C ALA A 190 25.53 11.40 12.21
N TYR A 191 24.89 12.43 11.65
CA TYR A 191 23.52 12.78 11.97
C TYR A 191 22.56 11.70 11.50
N TYR A 192 22.67 11.29 10.23
CA TYR A 192 21.81 10.26 9.65
C TYR A 192 21.97 8.89 10.34
N HIS A 193 23.19 8.55 10.78
CA HIS A 193 23.46 7.34 11.56
C HIS A 193 22.86 7.34 12.96
N ALA A 194 22.53 8.51 13.52
CA ALA A 194 21.92 8.65 14.83
C ALA A 194 20.38 8.75 14.79
N ALA A 195 19.81 9.03 13.61
CA ALA A 195 18.37 9.17 13.42
C ALA A 195 17.67 7.81 13.31
N ASP A 196 16.43 7.73 13.83
CA ASP A 196 15.56 6.58 13.59
C ASP A 196 14.94 6.60 12.18
N GLY A 197 14.36 5.46 11.77
CA GLY A 197 13.78 5.31 10.43
C GLY A 197 12.66 6.31 10.13
N ALA A 198 11.81 6.63 11.12
CA ALA A 198 10.69 7.56 10.93
C ALA A 198 11.19 8.98 10.67
N THR A 199 12.18 9.43 11.44
CA THR A 199 12.86 10.72 11.27
C THR A 199 13.49 10.81 9.88
N LEU A 200 14.23 9.76 9.47
CA LEU A 200 14.83 9.69 8.14
C LEU A 200 13.77 9.76 7.03
N TRP A 201 12.69 9.00 7.15
CA TRP A 201 11.60 8.98 6.16
C TRP A 201 10.93 10.35 6.04
N GLN A 202 10.64 11.02 7.16
CA GLN A 202 10.02 12.34 7.16
C GLN A 202 10.94 13.41 6.57
N GLU A 203 12.20 13.48 6.99
CA GLU A 203 13.16 14.49 6.51
C GLU A 203 13.45 14.31 5.02
N ILE A 204 13.83 13.09 4.61
CA ILE A 204 14.17 12.80 3.21
C ILE A 204 12.93 13.02 2.32
N GLY A 205 11.75 12.61 2.77
CA GLY A 205 10.49 12.87 2.07
C GLY A 205 10.19 14.37 1.92
N ALA A 206 10.36 15.16 2.97
CA ALA A 206 10.24 16.61 2.90
C ALA A 206 11.25 17.24 1.93
N GLN A 207 12.52 16.78 1.94
CA GLN A 207 13.53 17.28 1.01
C GLN A 207 13.20 16.93 -0.45
N ILE A 208 12.79 15.68 -0.73
CA ILE A 208 12.39 15.25 -2.07
C ILE A 208 11.22 16.11 -2.59
N ARG A 209 10.21 16.36 -1.76
CA ARG A 209 9.06 17.21 -2.14
C ARG A 209 9.47 18.65 -2.46
N ARG A 210 10.47 19.17 -1.75
CA ARG A 210 11.01 20.53 -1.96
C ARG A 210 11.89 20.65 -3.20
N GLU A 211 12.82 19.72 -3.40
CA GLU A 211 13.91 19.85 -4.38
C GLU A 211 13.66 19.08 -5.68
N LEU A 212 12.83 18.04 -5.65
CA LEU A 212 12.45 17.23 -6.81
C LEU A 212 10.92 17.12 -6.93
N PRO A 213 10.16 18.23 -7.02
CA PRO A 213 8.70 18.19 -7.00
C PRO A 213 8.15 17.38 -8.18
N ALA A 214 7.43 16.30 -7.89
CA ALA A 214 6.77 15.46 -8.87
C ALA A 214 5.50 14.82 -8.27
N PRO A 215 4.35 15.53 -8.28
CA PRO A 215 3.14 15.09 -7.59
C PRO A 215 2.53 13.79 -8.14
N LYS A 216 2.95 13.35 -9.33
CA LYS A 216 2.55 12.08 -9.96
C LYS A 216 3.61 10.98 -9.82
N ALA A 217 4.69 11.22 -9.06
CA ALA A 217 5.72 10.23 -8.81
C ALA A 217 5.47 9.49 -7.49
N LYS A 218 5.75 8.19 -7.48
CA LYS A 218 6.13 7.47 -6.25
C LYS A 218 7.65 7.36 -6.25
N ASN A 219 8.28 7.72 -5.14
CA ASN A 219 9.73 7.83 -5.04
C ASN A 219 10.30 6.59 -4.37
N VAL A 220 11.34 6.00 -4.96
CA VAL A 220 12.19 5.00 -4.34
C VAL A 220 13.50 5.67 -4.00
N ALA A 221 13.77 5.92 -2.71
CA ALA A 221 15.01 6.51 -2.26
C ALA A 221 15.91 5.46 -1.60
N ILE A 222 17.13 5.31 -2.12
CA ILE A 222 18.14 4.44 -1.54
C ILE A 222 19.18 5.30 -0.83
N MET A 223 19.36 5.09 0.48
CA MET A 223 20.32 5.84 1.29
C MET A 223 21.73 5.28 1.08
N ALA A 224 22.60 6.07 0.45
CA ALA A 224 23.98 5.69 0.13
C ALA A 224 24.82 5.41 1.38
N PHE A 225 24.49 6.03 2.50
CA PHE A 225 25.26 5.98 3.74
C PHE A 225 24.85 4.86 4.71
N SER A 226 23.93 3.95 4.34
CA SER A 226 23.60 2.82 5.20
C SER A 226 24.81 1.88 5.34
N ARG A 227 25.16 1.51 6.57
CA ARG A 227 26.34 0.68 6.88
C ARG A 227 26.04 -0.27 8.02
N PHE A 228 26.57 -1.49 7.97
CA PHE A 228 26.76 -2.29 9.17
C PHE A 228 28.02 -1.84 9.90
N ASP A 229 27.88 -1.58 11.20
CA ASP A 229 28.98 -1.27 12.13
C ASP A 229 29.41 -2.56 12.84
N PRO A 230 30.61 -3.11 12.54
CA PRO A 230 31.11 -4.34 13.17
C PRO A 230 31.32 -4.24 14.68
N GLU A 231 31.68 -3.07 15.18
CA GLU A 231 31.96 -2.86 16.61
C GLU A 231 30.66 -2.86 17.41
N ARG A 232 29.64 -2.16 16.90
CA ARG A 232 28.31 -2.09 17.51
C ARG A 232 27.43 -3.30 17.19
N ARG A 233 27.80 -4.08 16.18
CA ARG A 233 26.99 -5.16 15.58
C ARG A 233 25.59 -4.69 15.19
N ALA A 234 25.52 -3.48 14.63
CA ALA A 234 24.27 -2.80 14.32
C ALA A 234 24.30 -2.22 12.91
N THR A 235 23.15 -2.22 12.24
CA THR A 235 23.00 -1.57 10.94
C THR A 235 22.59 -0.11 11.13
N LEU A 236 23.49 0.80 10.78
CA LEU A 236 23.31 2.24 10.85
C LEU A 236 22.55 2.75 9.62
N ALA A 237 21.59 3.64 9.86
CA ALA A 237 20.78 4.29 8.83
C ALA A 237 20.22 3.32 7.77
N HIS A 238 19.76 2.14 8.20
CA HIS A 238 19.03 1.21 7.37
C HIS A 238 17.59 1.13 7.88
N THR A 239 16.66 1.32 6.97
CA THR A 239 15.23 1.18 7.22
C THR A 239 14.57 0.69 5.94
N ALA A 240 13.40 0.09 6.07
CA ALA A 240 12.52 -0.28 4.98
C ALA A 240 11.16 0.31 5.33
N LEU A 241 10.84 1.46 4.75
CA LEU A 241 9.63 2.22 5.07
C LEU A 241 8.97 2.75 3.81
N GLY A 242 7.75 2.33 3.58
CA GLY A 242 6.91 2.74 2.47
C GLY A 242 5.61 3.37 2.95
N GLY A 243 5.20 4.44 2.28
CA GLY A 243 3.93 5.12 2.54
C GLY A 243 3.80 6.37 1.66
N GLY A 244 2.60 6.93 1.55
CA GLY A 244 2.39 8.17 0.79
C GLY A 244 3.05 8.15 -0.60
N ASP A 245 4.04 9.01 -0.82
CA ASP A 245 4.82 9.14 -2.05
C ASP A 245 6.28 8.65 -1.94
N LEU A 246 6.68 7.97 -0.86
CA LEU A 246 8.06 7.55 -0.60
C LEU A 246 8.18 6.10 -0.10
N ALA A 247 8.98 5.31 -0.81
CA ALA A 247 9.63 4.09 -0.34
C ALA A 247 11.11 4.41 -0.05
N LEU A 248 11.50 4.34 1.22
CA LEU A 248 12.86 4.59 1.70
C LEU A 248 13.52 3.26 2.06
N PHE A 249 14.71 3.01 1.51
CA PHE A 249 15.44 1.78 1.76
C PHE A 249 16.95 2.03 1.95
N GLY A 250 17.62 1.22 2.77
CA GLY A 250 19.07 1.33 2.97
C GLY A 250 19.92 0.60 1.92
N SER A 251 21.11 1.11 1.59
CA SER A 251 21.96 0.53 0.52
C SER A 251 22.73 -0.75 0.90
N THR A 252 22.52 -1.36 2.07
CA THR A 252 23.37 -2.43 2.59
C THR A 252 23.37 -3.71 1.73
N GLY A 253 22.29 -3.98 1.00
CA GLY A 253 22.20 -5.12 0.08
C GLY A 253 22.73 -4.86 -1.34
N LEU A 254 23.05 -3.60 -1.68
CA LEU A 254 23.24 -3.17 -3.07
C LEU A 254 24.40 -3.90 -3.77
N PHE A 255 25.46 -4.26 -3.05
CA PHE A 255 26.60 -5.01 -3.58
C PHE A 255 26.23 -6.39 -4.16
N SER A 256 25.10 -6.95 -3.75
CA SER A 256 24.59 -8.24 -4.22
C SER A 256 23.71 -8.12 -5.47
N TRP A 257 23.21 -6.92 -5.79
CA TRP A 257 22.28 -6.70 -6.89
C TRP A 257 22.97 -6.81 -8.26
N PRO A 258 22.29 -7.31 -9.29
CA PRO A 258 22.83 -7.33 -10.64
C PRO A 258 23.03 -5.89 -11.18
N ALA A 259 24.19 -5.62 -11.76
CA ALA A 259 24.52 -4.34 -12.38
C ALA A 259 23.99 -4.19 -13.81
N SER A 260 23.61 -5.31 -14.44
CA SER A 260 23.06 -5.36 -15.78
C SER A 260 22.07 -6.52 -15.88
N LEU A 261 21.22 -6.53 -16.92
CA LEU A 261 20.31 -7.66 -17.15
C LEU A 261 21.08 -8.98 -17.32
N GLN A 262 22.24 -8.95 -17.99
CA GLN A 262 23.08 -10.13 -18.21
C GLN A 262 23.68 -10.68 -16.92
N ASP A 263 23.82 -9.85 -15.89
CA ASP A 263 24.30 -10.26 -14.57
C ASP A 263 23.22 -10.95 -13.72
N VAL A 264 21.94 -10.88 -14.11
CA VAL A 264 20.84 -11.44 -13.32
C VAL A 264 21.01 -12.93 -13.00
N PRO A 265 21.33 -13.82 -13.98
CA PRO A 265 21.59 -15.23 -13.67
C PRO A 265 22.74 -15.42 -12.69
N ARG A 266 23.80 -14.61 -12.81
CA ARG A 266 24.98 -14.68 -11.94
C ARG A 266 24.65 -14.22 -10.52
N ALA A 267 23.99 -13.07 -10.37
CA ALA A 267 23.60 -12.51 -9.08
C ALA A 267 22.70 -13.48 -8.30
N PHE A 268 21.69 -14.06 -8.95
CA PHE A 268 20.79 -15.03 -8.30
C PHE A 268 21.35 -16.46 -8.23
N ALA A 269 22.60 -16.69 -8.67
CA ALA A 269 23.33 -17.95 -8.51
C ALA A 269 24.53 -17.84 -7.56
N ASP A 270 24.85 -16.64 -7.05
CA ASP A 270 26.05 -16.37 -6.25
C ASP A 270 25.91 -16.97 -4.84
N THR A 271 26.52 -18.13 -4.62
CA THR A 271 26.53 -18.86 -3.34
C THR A 271 27.59 -18.37 -2.35
N THR A 272 28.29 -17.27 -2.66
CA THR A 272 29.25 -16.65 -1.73
C THR A 272 28.55 -16.37 -0.40
N ARG A 273 29.20 -16.78 0.71
CA ARG A 273 28.69 -16.58 2.06
C ARG A 273 28.81 -15.12 2.47
N VAL A 274 27.80 -14.63 3.18
CA VAL A 274 27.86 -13.32 3.82
C VAL A 274 28.72 -13.43 5.07
N ASP A 275 29.72 -12.57 5.22
CA ASP A 275 30.39 -12.38 6.49
C ASP A 275 29.57 -11.41 7.36
N ALA A 276 28.65 -11.99 8.15
CA ALA A 276 27.76 -11.25 9.04
C ALA A 276 28.49 -10.52 10.19
N THR A 277 29.82 -10.65 10.30
CA THR A 277 30.63 -9.82 11.20
C THR A 277 31.06 -8.50 10.56
N ARG A 278 30.93 -8.38 9.24
CA ARG A 278 31.40 -7.23 8.45
C ARG A 278 30.28 -6.49 7.73
N THR A 279 29.18 -7.17 7.41
CA THR A 279 28.01 -6.56 6.75
C THR A 279 26.69 -7.04 7.33
N HIS A 280 25.62 -6.35 6.93
CA HIS A 280 24.27 -6.71 7.29
C HIS A 280 23.80 -7.90 6.43
N ASP A 281 23.55 -9.05 7.07
CA ASP A 281 22.97 -10.24 6.43
C ASP A 281 21.44 -10.14 6.34
N ASP A 282 20.97 -9.32 5.40
CA ASP A 282 19.54 -9.17 5.09
C ASP A 282 19.06 -10.22 4.08
N SER A 283 19.35 -11.50 4.36
CA SER A 283 19.02 -12.63 3.49
C SER A 283 17.90 -13.51 4.04
N CYS A 284 17.27 -13.13 5.14
CA CYS A 284 16.34 -13.98 5.89
C CYS A 284 17.00 -15.34 6.28
N PHE A 285 18.16 -15.27 6.94
CA PHE A 285 18.93 -16.41 7.46
C PHE A 285 19.48 -17.39 6.41
N ARG A 286 19.46 -17.03 5.13
CA ARG A 286 20.02 -17.86 4.03
C ARG A 286 21.53 -17.69 3.88
N SER A 287 22.07 -16.54 4.31
CA SER A 287 23.48 -16.15 4.42
C SER A 287 24.30 -16.41 3.15
N THR A 288 23.73 -16.03 2.00
CA THR A 288 24.39 -16.07 0.69
C THR A 288 24.06 -14.82 -0.11
N TYR A 289 24.96 -14.43 -1.02
CA TYR A 289 24.78 -13.21 -1.82
C TYR A 289 23.53 -13.27 -2.71
N TRP A 290 23.22 -14.42 -3.31
CA TRP A 290 21.98 -14.57 -4.09
C TRP A 290 20.73 -14.29 -3.25
N ALA A 291 20.75 -14.66 -1.97
CA ALA A 291 19.61 -14.52 -1.06
C ALA A 291 19.50 -13.08 -0.53
N VAL A 292 20.62 -12.40 -0.27
CA VAL A 292 20.62 -10.96 -0.01
C VAL A 292 20.02 -10.22 -1.20
N ALA A 293 20.44 -10.56 -2.44
CA ALA A 293 19.92 -9.93 -3.64
C ALA A 293 18.41 -10.15 -3.80
N ALA A 294 17.93 -11.38 -3.59
CA ALA A 294 16.51 -11.71 -3.66
C ALA A 294 15.68 -10.93 -2.63
N THR A 295 16.10 -10.98 -1.35
CA THR A 295 15.41 -10.34 -0.23
C THR A 295 15.32 -8.84 -0.40
N THR A 296 16.47 -8.19 -0.62
CA THR A 296 16.53 -6.73 -0.59
C THR A 296 15.91 -6.09 -1.83
N LEU A 297 15.99 -6.71 -3.01
CA LEU A 297 15.21 -6.27 -4.18
C LEU A 297 13.70 -6.42 -3.92
N GLY A 298 13.29 -7.56 -3.35
CA GLY A 298 11.90 -7.78 -3.02
C GLY A 298 11.38 -6.79 -1.98
N ALA A 299 12.17 -6.52 -0.93
CA ALA A 299 11.80 -5.60 0.14
C ALA A 299 11.61 -4.19 -0.40
N VAL A 300 12.43 -3.74 -1.36
CA VAL A 300 12.17 -2.49 -2.07
C VAL A 300 10.81 -2.51 -2.78
N LEU A 301 10.43 -3.62 -3.43
CA LEU A 301 9.11 -3.74 -4.06
C LEU A 301 7.96 -3.76 -3.03
N HIS A 302 8.19 -4.35 -1.85
CA HIS A 302 7.26 -4.32 -0.73
C HIS A 302 7.00 -2.87 -0.28
N GLU A 303 8.05 -2.08 -0.06
CA GLU A 303 7.90 -0.67 0.30
C GLU A 303 7.24 0.16 -0.81
N VAL A 304 7.57 -0.12 -2.07
CA VAL A 304 6.87 0.48 -3.23
C VAL A 304 5.39 0.11 -3.19
N GLY A 305 5.04 -1.12 -2.81
CA GLY A 305 3.67 -1.57 -2.60
C GLY A 305 2.90 -0.69 -1.60
N HIS A 306 3.50 -0.35 -0.46
CA HIS A 306 2.89 0.57 0.50
C HIS A 306 2.64 1.96 -0.08
N THR A 307 3.52 2.46 -0.97
CA THR A 307 3.25 3.74 -1.65
C THR A 307 2.01 3.70 -2.56
N PHE A 308 1.57 2.51 -2.97
CA PHE A 308 0.33 2.28 -3.71
C PHE A 308 -0.87 1.94 -2.80
N GLY A 309 -0.74 2.05 -1.48
CA GLY A 309 -1.82 1.75 -0.53
C GLY A 309 -2.07 0.25 -0.33
N LEU A 310 -1.06 -0.58 -0.59
CA LEU A 310 -1.16 -2.02 -0.33
C LEU A 310 -0.95 -2.30 1.17
N PRO A 311 -1.87 -3.04 1.82
CA PRO A 311 -1.67 -3.52 3.18
C PRO A 311 -0.74 -4.74 3.20
N HIS A 312 -0.29 -5.11 4.40
CA HIS A 312 0.33 -6.42 4.60
C HIS A 312 -0.63 -7.57 4.25
N SER A 313 -0.05 -8.74 4.00
CA SER A 313 -0.76 -9.96 3.64
C SER A 313 -0.33 -11.13 4.51
N PRO A 314 -1.25 -12.03 4.90
CA PRO A 314 -0.89 -13.28 5.57
C PRO A 314 -0.38 -14.36 4.59
N ASP A 315 -0.51 -14.15 3.27
CA ASP A 315 -0.03 -15.12 2.29
C ASP A 315 1.51 -15.05 2.18
N THR A 316 2.16 -16.17 2.51
CA THR A 316 3.62 -16.34 2.49
C THR A 316 4.29 -15.95 1.16
N TYR A 317 3.62 -16.09 0.01
CA TYR A 317 4.18 -15.77 -1.30
C TYR A 317 3.70 -14.42 -1.86
N ASP A 318 2.88 -13.68 -1.13
CA ASP A 318 2.57 -12.30 -1.49
C ASP A 318 3.79 -11.40 -1.23
N ILE A 319 4.09 -10.49 -2.17
CA ILE A 319 5.11 -9.46 -2.00
C ILE A 319 4.85 -8.62 -0.75
N MET A 320 3.59 -8.41 -0.38
CA MET A 320 3.21 -7.68 0.84
C MET A 320 3.33 -8.54 2.13
N SER A 321 4.05 -9.65 2.05
CA SER A 321 4.41 -10.56 3.15
C SER A 321 5.81 -11.10 2.89
N ARG A 322 6.15 -12.32 3.32
CA ARG A 322 7.45 -12.96 3.05
C ARG A 322 7.71 -13.30 1.58
N GLY A 323 6.78 -13.07 0.66
CA GLY A 323 6.97 -13.34 -0.77
C GLY A 323 8.12 -12.53 -1.36
N PHE A 324 8.41 -11.36 -0.79
CA PHE A 324 9.55 -10.54 -1.19
C PHE A 324 10.90 -11.27 -1.04
N ASP A 325 11.03 -12.19 -0.09
CA ASP A 325 12.27 -12.99 0.11
C ASP A 325 12.61 -13.82 -1.14
N PHE A 326 11.60 -14.15 -1.94
CA PHE A 326 11.69 -15.11 -3.03
C PHE A 326 11.60 -14.46 -4.42
N LEU A 327 11.84 -13.14 -4.52
CA LEU A 327 11.70 -12.41 -5.79
C LEU A 327 12.50 -13.04 -6.93
N ASN A 328 13.68 -13.60 -6.63
CA ASN A 328 14.54 -14.30 -7.59
C ASN A 328 13.81 -15.43 -8.34
N ARG A 329 12.83 -16.11 -7.71
CA ARG A 329 12.08 -17.22 -8.30
C ARG A 329 11.29 -16.81 -9.54
N ALA A 330 10.97 -15.53 -9.69
CA ALA A 330 10.37 -15.03 -10.91
C ALA A 330 11.33 -15.12 -12.12
N PHE A 331 12.62 -14.97 -11.89
CA PHE A 331 13.67 -14.88 -12.92
C PHE A 331 14.51 -16.15 -13.06
N THR A 332 14.53 -17.00 -12.04
CA THR A 332 15.25 -18.29 -12.05
C THR A 332 14.29 -19.48 -12.05
N LEU A 333 14.85 -20.68 -12.12
CA LEU A 333 14.13 -21.96 -12.04
C LEU A 333 14.59 -22.82 -10.85
N ILE A 334 15.69 -22.42 -10.20
CA ILE A 334 16.32 -23.12 -9.07
C ILE A 334 16.80 -22.05 -8.10
N GLU A 335 16.62 -22.29 -6.81
CA GLU A 335 17.35 -21.60 -5.75
C GLU A 335 18.66 -22.35 -5.46
N PRO A 336 19.81 -21.67 -5.52
CA PRO A 336 21.08 -22.28 -5.13
C PRO A 336 21.09 -22.69 -3.65
N PRO A 337 22.08 -23.50 -3.23
CA PRO A 337 22.30 -23.79 -1.82
C PRO A 337 22.40 -22.52 -0.94
N SER A 338 21.97 -22.65 0.31
CA SER A 338 22.02 -21.64 1.37
C SER A 338 22.31 -22.29 2.73
N THR A 339 22.41 -21.50 3.81
CA THR A 339 22.56 -22.05 5.18
C THR A 339 21.36 -22.89 5.58
N GLN A 340 20.15 -22.38 5.33
CA GLN A 340 18.91 -23.10 5.66
C GLN A 340 18.70 -24.33 4.78
N ARG A 341 19.24 -24.34 3.55
CA ARG A 341 19.07 -25.44 2.61
C ARG A 341 20.37 -25.75 1.86
N PRO A 342 21.12 -26.79 2.25
CA PRO A 342 22.42 -27.10 1.67
C PRO A 342 22.36 -27.69 0.25
N GLN A 343 21.16 -28.05 -0.24
CA GLN A 343 20.95 -28.60 -1.58
C GLN A 343 20.17 -27.61 -2.45
N PRO A 344 20.45 -27.53 -3.78
CA PRO A 344 19.67 -26.69 -4.67
C PRO A 344 18.18 -27.05 -4.62
N PHE A 345 17.31 -26.04 -4.61
CA PHE A 345 15.86 -26.24 -4.57
C PHE A 345 15.20 -25.86 -5.87
N ILE A 346 14.55 -26.85 -6.48
CA ILE A 346 13.68 -26.64 -7.63
C ILE A 346 12.29 -26.42 -7.08
N PHE A 347 11.84 -25.18 -7.11
CA PHE A 347 10.56 -24.77 -6.59
C PHE A 347 9.44 -25.03 -7.61
N PRO A 348 8.21 -25.37 -7.15
CA PRO A 348 7.05 -25.41 -8.02
C PRO A 348 6.64 -23.99 -8.44
N ASP A 349 5.86 -23.88 -9.52
CA ASP A 349 5.36 -22.58 -10.00
C ASP A 349 4.49 -21.86 -8.95
N SER A 350 3.81 -22.60 -8.07
CA SER A 350 3.03 -22.04 -6.95
C SER A 350 3.86 -21.36 -5.86
N ALA A 351 5.19 -21.53 -5.88
CA ALA A 351 6.10 -20.93 -4.92
C ALA A 351 6.84 -19.71 -5.50
N VAL A 352 6.44 -19.25 -6.68
CA VAL A 352 6.89 -17.98 -7.27
C VAL A 352 6.06 -16.85 -6.63
N PRO A 353 6.69 -15.79 -6.10
CA PRO A 353 5.94 -14.75 -5.41
C PRO A 353 5.09 -13.93 -6.36
N TYR A 354 4.04 -13.32 -5.83
CA TYR A 354 3.02 -12.60 -6.59
C TYR A 354 2.39 -11.48 -5.75
N PHE A 355 1.42 -10.76 -6.31
CA PHE A 355 0.57 -9.86 -5.52
C PHE A 355 -0.73 -10.59 -5.18
N GLY A 356 -1.02 -10.76 -3.89
CA GLY A 356 -2.15 -11.55 -3.41
C GLY A 356 -3.52 -11.04 -3.88
N PRO A 357 -4.60 -11.82 -3.67
CA PRO A 357 -5.96 -11.47 -4.10
C PRO A 357 -6.49 -10.13 -3.61
N VAL A 358 -5.95 -9.57 -2.52
CA VAL A 358 -6.28 -8.23 -2.02
C VAL A 358 -5.47 -7.15 -2.71
N ASN A 359 -4.21 -7.43 -3.01
CA ASN A 359 -3.21 -6.46 -3.45
C ASN A 359 -3.26 -6.23 -4.96
N ALA A 360 -3.37 -7.30 -5.75
CA ALA A 360 -3.44 -7.18 -7.21
C ALA A 360 -4.63 -6.32 -7.71
N PRO A 361 -5.86 -6.44 -7.19
CA PRO A 361 -6.95 -5.55 -7.57
C PRO A 361 -6.67 -4.06 -7.28
N ARG A 362 -6.06 -3.75 -6.14
CA ARG A 362 -5.70 -2.37 -5.77
C ARG A 362 -4.69 -1.80 -6.77
N LEU A 363 -3.67 -2.58 -7.11
CA LEU A 363 -2.74 -2.23 -8.17
C LEU A 363 -3.47 -2.03 -9.51
N ALA A 364 -4.35 -2.94 -9.91
CA ALA A 364 -5.10 -2.83 -11.16
C ALA A 364 -5.99 -1.57 -11.26
N ALA A 365 -6.51 -1.10 -10.12
CA ALA A 365 -7.32 0.11 -9.99
C ALA A 365 -6.48 1.39 -9.84
N SER A 366 -5.19 1.28 -9.45
CA SER A 366 -4.29 2.41 -9.24
C SER A 366 -4.04 3.23 -10.53
N ARG A 367 -3.95 4.55 -10.38
CA ARG A 367 -3.58 5.47 -11.48
C ARG A 367 -2.20 5.16 -12.05
N TRP A 368 -1.28 4.70 -11.22
CA TRP A 368 0.09 4.35 -11.61
C TRP A 368 0.17 3.10 -12.48
N PHE A 369 -0.88 2.27 -12.52
CA PHE A 369 -0.91 1.01 -13.28
C PHE A 369 -1.75 1.10 -14.57
N GLN A 370 -2.30 2.27 -14.87
CA GLN A 370 -2.90 2.52 -16.17
C GLN A 370 -1.76 2.75 -17.19
N LEU A 371 -1.84 2.14 -18.36
CA LEU A 371 -0.70 2.12 -19.30
C LEU A 371 -0.67 3.36 -20.23
N ASP A 372 -1.83 3.99 -20.38
CA ASP A 372 -2.04 5.12 -21.29
C ASP A 372 -2.45 6.36 -20.50
N ARG A 373 -2.23 7.53 -21.10
CA ARG A 373 -2.55 8.81 -20.47
C ARG A 373 -4.06 8.90 -20.30
N LYS A 374 -4.50 9.22 -19.09
CA LYS A 374 -5.89 9.47 -18.75
C LYS A 374 -5.97 10.67 -17.80
N GLU A 375 -6.95 11.53 -18.02
CA GLU A 375 -7.32 12.58 -17.05
C GLU A 375 -8.23 11.99 -15.98
N TYR A 376 -8.00 12.37 -14.73
CA TYR A 376 -8.70 11.85 -13.56
C TYR A 376 -9.51 12.94 -12.86
N ARG A 377 -10.56 12.52 -12.16
CA ARG A 377 -11.35 13.40 -11.29
C ARG A 377 -11.10 13.02 -9.84
N ASP A 378 -10.49 13.93 -9.09
CA ASP A 378 -10.11 13.70 -7.69
C ASP A 378 -11.29 13.74 -6.71
N ALA A 379 -12.43 14.30 -7.14
CA ALA A 379 -13.62 14.46 -6.31
C ALA A 379 -14.91 14.07 -7.07
N PRO A 380 -15.99 13.71 -6.34
CA PRO A 380 -15.99 13.44 -4.90
C PRO A 380 -15.28 12.11 -4.59
N LEU A 381 -14.65 12.03 -3.41
CA LEU A 381 -14.05 10.80 -2.91
C LEU A 381 -15.13 9.76 -2.58
N PRO A 382 -14.79 8.45 -2.59
CA PRO A 382 -15.66 7.42 -2.04
C PRO A 382 -15.97 7.65 -0.56
N THR A 383 -17.10 7.16 -0.08
CA THR A 383 -17.53 7.29 1.31
C THR A 383 -18.17 6.00 1.82
N ALA A 384 -18.14 5.81 3.14
CA ALA A 384 -18.98 4.84 3.84
C ALA A 384 -19.62 5.50 5.06
N ALA A 385 -20.92 5.26 5.27
CA ALA A 385 -21.66 5.77 6.42
C ALA A 385 -22.84 4.85 6.73
N ILE A 386 -23.34 4.87 7.97
CA ILE A 386 -24.60 4.19 8.30
C ILE A 386 -25.77 5.01 7.77
N ASP A 387 -26.64 4.37 6.99
CA ASP A 387 -27.94 4.90 6.60
C ASP A 387 -28.84 4.96 7.83
N PRO A 388 -29.33 6.15 8.24
CA PRO A 388 -30.08 6.31 9.48
C PRO A 388 -31.47 5.67 9.43
N GLU A 389 -32.05 5.45 8.25
CA GLU A 389 -33.37 4.84 8.10
C GLU A 389 -33.29 3.32 8.18
N THR A 390 -32.25 2.73 7.59
CA THR A 390 -32.12 1.28 7.48
C THR A 390 -31.12 0.66 8.47
N GLY A 391 -30.27 1.48 9.10
CA GLY A 391 -29.18 1.01 9.96
C GLY A 391 -28.02 0.34 9.21
N LYS A 392 -28.10 0.20 7.88
CA LYS A 392 -27.09 -0.48 7.06
C LYS A 392 -25.91 0.41 6.73
N VAL A 393 -24.74 -0.18 6.55
CA VAL A 393 -23.55 0.52 6.03
C VAL A 393 -23.75 0.74 4.53
N MET A 394 -23.81 2.01 4.15
CA MET A 394 -23.90 2.48 2.77
C MET A 394 -22.52 2.91 2.29
N ILE A 395 -22.00 2.20 1.28
CA ILE A 395 -20.75 2.53 0.61
C ILE A 395 -21.09 3.22 -0.71
N THR A 396 -20.52 4.38 -1.00
CA THR A 396 -20.81 5.17 -2.19
C THR A 396 -19.55 5.63 -2.90
N ALA A 397 -19.51 5.49 -4.23
CA ALA A 397 -18.52 6.15 -5.08
C ALA A 397 -19.20 6.71 -6.33
N ALA A 398 -19.16 8.03 -6.52
CA ALA A 398 -19.87 8.70 -7.62
C ALA A 398 -19.41 8.22 -9.01
N HIS A 399 -18.14 7.85 -9.12
CA HIS A 399 -17.50 7.35 -10.34
C HIS A 399 -17.60 5.82 -10.50
N GLY A 400 -18.19 5.11 -9.54
CA GLY A 400 -18.30 3.65 -9.52
C GLY A 400 -17.17 2.97 -8.74
N ILE A 401 -17.52 1.95 -7.94
CA ILE A 401 -16.63 1.24 -7.03
C ILE A 401 -15.84 0.20 -7.83
N ARG A 402 -14.51 0.15 -7.71
CA ARG A 402 -13.64 -0.87 -8.29
C ARG A 402 -13.21 -1.92 -7.27
N VAL A 403 -12.86 -1.47 -6.07
CA VAL A 403 -12.39 -2.33 -4.99
C VAL A 403 -13.07 -1.90 -3.70
N LEU A 404 -13.62 -2.88 -2.98
CA LEU A 404 -14.00 -2.75 -1.58
C LEU A 404 -13.14 -3.73 -0.78
N GLY A 405 -12.15 -3.20 -0.06
CA GLY A 405 -11.34 -3.92 0.89
C GLY A 405 -11.94 -3.85 2.29
N ILE A 406 -11.85 -4.95 3.04
CA ILE A 406 -12.14 -5.01 4.47
C ILE A 406 -10.85 -5.48 5.13
N ASN A 407 -10.25 -4.65 5.98
CA ASN A 407 -8.95 -4.89 6.58
C ASN A 407 -9.11 -4.98 8.10
N SER A 408 -8.70 -6.08 8.73
CA SER A 408 -8.66 -6.20 10.19
C SER A 408 -7.52 -5.33 10.76
N LEU A 409 -7.75 -4.66 11.89
CA LEU A 409 -6.81 -3.71 12.50
C LEU A 409 -5.83 -4.33 13.53
N ASP A 410 -5.71 -5.66 13.61
CA ASP A 410 -4.79 -6.31 14.55
C ASP A 410 -3.32 -5.95 14.30
N GLU A 411 -2.57 -5.75 15.40
CA GLU A 411 -1.13 -5.53 15.38
C GLU A 411 -0.39 -6.75 14.79
N GLY A 412 0.29 -6.54 13.66
CA GLY A 412 1.26 -7.49 13.11
C GLY A 412 0.80 -8.36 11.94
N GLU A 413 -0.51 -8.55 11.73
CA GLU A 413 -1.06 -9.33 10.60
C GLU A 413 -2.41 -8.77 10.14
N THR A 414 -2.38 -7.74 9.29
CA THR A 414 -3.61 -7.24 8.65
C THR A 414 -4.19 -8.32 7.74
N ARG A 415 -5.23 -9.03 8.19
CA ARG A 415 -6.04 -9.87 7.32
C ARG A 415 -6.98 -8.98 6.53
N SER A 416 -6.85 -9.08 5.22
CA SER A 416 -7.67 -8.29 4.31
C SER A 416 -8.44 -9.22 3.39
N CYS A 417 -9.67 -8.86 3.06
CA CYS A 417 -10.39 -9.42 1.92
C CYS A 417 -10.80 -8.28 1.00
N ALA A 418 -11.05 -8.59 -0.28
CA ALA A 418 -11.43 -7.60 -1.26
C ALA A 418 -12.52 -8.13 -2.19
N THR A 419 -13.60 -7.36 -2.33
CA THR A 419 -14.57 -7.54 -3.41
C THR A 419 -14.22 -6.59 -4.55
N THR A 420 -14.31 -7.06 -5.79
CA THR A 420 -13.86 -6.31 -6.97
C THR A 420 -14.94 -6.21 -8.03
N TYR A 421 -14.92 -5.10 -8.77
CA TYR A 421 -15.91 -4.76 -9.77
C TYR A 421 -15.21 -4.20 -11.02
N PHE A 422 -14.68 -5.10 -11.86
CA PHE A 422 -13.93 -4.73 -13.08
C PHE A 422 -14.78 -4.69 -14.36
N GLU A 423 -16.09 -4.85 -14.26
CA GLU A 423 -17.05 -4.67 -15.34
C GLU A 423 -17.06 -3.24 -15.90
N GLU A 424 -17.68 -3.07 -17.07
CA GLU A 424 -17.76 -1.77 -17.76
C GLU A 424 -18.52 -0.72 -16.93
N HIS A 425 -19.57 -1.14 -16.21
CA HIS A 425 -20.44 -0.28 -15.42
C HIS A 425 -20.50 -0.75 -13.95
N PRO A 426 -19.46 -0.45 -13.15
CA PRO A 426 -19.42 -0.89 -11.76
C PRO A 426 -20.49 -0.21 -10.89
N PRO A 427 -20.90 -0.85 -9.78
CA PRO A 427 -21.89 -0.28 -8.88
C PRO A 427 -21.38 1.03 -8.26
N LYS A 428 -22.27 2.00 -8.14
CA LYS A 428 -21.98 3.28 -7.44
C LYS A 428 -22.31 3.24 -5.95
N ARG A 429 -23.10 2.25 -5.53
CA ARG A 429 -23.58 2.09 -4.16
C ARG A 429 -23.61 0.62 -3.79
N LEU A 430 -23.18 0.30 -2.57
CA LEU A 430 -23.32 -1.01 -1.95
C LEU A 430 -23.92 -0.85 -0.56
N ARG A 431 -24.64 -1.87 -0.11
CA ARG A 431 -25.28 -1.93 1.21
C ARG A 431 -24.86 -3.20 1.91
N TYR A 432 -24.41 -3.07 3.16
CA TYR A 432 -24.02 -4.19 4.00
C TYR A 432 -24.61 -4.03 5.39
N ASP A 433 -24.92 -5.15 6.03
CA ASP A 433 -25.10 -5.17 7.47
C ASP A 433 -23.72 -5.06 8.13
N ARG A 434 -23.61 -4.26 9.20
CA ARG A 434 -22.31 -4.02 9.87
C ARG A 434 -21.73 -5.32 10.43
N ASP A 435 -22.58 -6.20 10.93
CA ASP A 435 -22.19 -7.49 11.48
C ASP A 435 -21.63 -8.43 10.40
N ASP A 436 -22.13 -8.36 9.16
CA ASP A 436 -21.57 -9.12 8.03
C ASP A 436 -20.16 -8.63 7.67
N LEU A 437 -19.93 -7.32 7.73
CA LEU A 437 -18.59 -6.74 7.52
C LEU A 437 -17.64 -7.13 8.66
N ALA A 438 -18.11 -7.09 9.90
CA ALA A 438 -17.35 -7.55 11.06
C ALA A 438 -17.03 -9.04 10.96
N TRP A 439 -17.98 -9.87 10.51
CA TRP A 439 -17.76 -11.30 10.29
C TRP A 439 -16.72 -11.56 9.19
N GLN A 440 -16.73 -10.78 8.11
CA GLN A 440 -15.69 -10.83 7.06
C GLN A 440 -14.31 -10.38 7.59
N ALA A 441 -14.28 -9.56 8.63
CA ALA A 441 -13.08 -9.22 9.39
C ALA A 441 -12.80 -10.20 10.56
N GLU A 442 -13.41 -11.39 10.55
CA GLU A 442 -13.26 -12.44 11.57
C GLU A 442 -13.66 -12.00 12.98
N GLY A 443 -14.61 -11.06 13.10
CA GLY A 443 -15.11 -10.51 14.35
C GLY A 443 -14.20 -9.45 15.00
N LYS A 444 -13.17 -8.99 14.29
CA LYS A 444 -12.20 -8.01 14.77
C LYS A 444 -12.61 -6.58 14.43
N GLU A 445 -11.92 -5.60 15.03
CA GLU A 445 -11.96 -4.23 14.52
C GLU A 445 -11.45 -4.18 13.09
N PHE A 446 -12.08 -3.36 12.25
CA PHE A 446 -11.80 -3.33 10.83
C PHE A 446 -11.86 -1.92 10.25
N ALA A 447 -11.23 -1.74 9.10
CA ALA A 447 -11.38 -0.57 8.25
C ALA A 447 -11.80 -0.99 6.83
N LEU A 448 -12.65 -0.20 6.22
CA LEU A 448 -13.04 -0.34 4.82
C LEU A 448 -12.09 0.47 3.94
N THR A 449 -11.51 -0.14 2.91
CA THR A 449 -10.83 0.57 1.82
C THR A 449 -11.73 0.59 0.59
N ILE A 450 -12.04 1.76 0.06
CA ILE A 450 -12.91 1.90 -1.13
C ILE A 450 -12.11 2.58 -2.22
N ILE A 451 -11.94 1.93 -3.37
CA ILE A 451 -11.28 2.49 -4.56
C ILE A 451 -12.27 2.61 -5.69
N ASP A 452 -12.36 3.77 -6.34
CA ASP A 452 -13.26 4.01 -7.48
C ASP A 452 -12.60 3.86 -8.86
N THR A 453 -13.37 4.06 -9.94
CA THR A 453 -12.87 3.98 -11.32
C THR A 453 -11.89 5.10 -11.73
N GLN A 454 -11.76 6.14 -10.91
CA GLN A 454 -10.76 7.20 -11.05
C GLN A 454 -9.50 6.92 -10.21
N GLY A 455 -9.47 5.81 -9.48
CA GLY A 455 -8.38 5.49 -8.56
C GLY A 455 -8.37 6.37 -7.32
N ASN A 456 -9.49 7.03 -6.99
CA ASN A 456 -9.65 7.68 -5.69
C ASN A 456 -9.84 6.61 -4.63
N GLN A 457 -9.18 6.78 -3.49
CA GLN A 457 -9.27 5.86 -2.35
C GLN A 457 -9.82 6.59 -1.14
N ALA A 458 -10.66 5.90 -0.36
CA ALA A 458 -11.05 6.30 0.98
C ALA A 458 -10.90 5.11 1.93
N ASP A 459 -10.27 5.35 3.09
CA ASP A 459 -10.14 4.38 4.17
C ASP A 459 -11.04 4.83 5.34
N VAL A 460 -11.96 3.97 5.75
CA VAL A 460 -13.00 4.28 6.75
C VAL A 460 -12.95 3.27 7.88
N ASP A 461 -12.54 3.73 9.06
CA ASP A 461 -12.55 2.95 10.29
C ASP A 461 -13.99 2.55 10.70
N ALA A 462 -14.21 1.27 11.02
CA ALA A 462 -15.50 0.75 11.47
C ALA A 462 -15.99 1.36 12.79
N GLY A 463 -15.09 1.86 13.64
CA GLY A 463 -15.41 2.65 14.83
C GLY A 463 -16.11 3.97 14.48
N ARG A 464 -15.92 4.49 13.27
CA ARG A 464 -16.61 5.68 12.76
C ARG A 464 -17.93 5.37 12.06
N LEU A 465 -18.21 4.10 11.76
CA LEU A 465 -19.49 3.66 11.20
C LEU A 465 -20.53 3.55 12.32
N VAL A 466 -21.02 4.71 12.77
CA VAL A 466 -22.06 4.83 13.80
C VAL A 466 -23.35 5.39 13.24
N ASN A 467 -24.49 4.97 13.80
CA ASN A 467 -25.79 5.45 13.35
C ASN A 467 -26.02 6.90 13.81
N PRO A 468 -26.13 7.89 12.90
CA PRO A 468 -26.35 9.29 13.26
C PRO A 468 -27.62 9.54 14.08
N ALA A 469 -28.62 8.65 14.02
CA ALA A 469 -29.84 8.75 14.81
C ALA A 469 -29.60 8.64 16.32
N HIS A 470 -28.47 8.03 16.72
CA HIS A 470 -28.10 7.85 18.13
C HIS A 470 -27.40 9.08 18.72
N PHE A 471 -27.04 10.09 17.92
CA PHE A 471 -26.22 11.23 18.36
C PHE A 471 -27.02 12.52 18.41
N LEU A 472 -26.62 13.43 19.30
CA LEU A 472 -27.16 14.78 19.32
C LEU A 472 -26.55 15.56 18.14
N ARG A 473 -27.41 15.99 17.21
CA ARG A 473 -26.97 16.64 15.96
C ARG A 473 -27.36 18.10 15.84
N ALA A 474 -28.31 18.57 16.65
CA ALA A 474 -28.78 19.95 16.62
C ALA A 474 -28.03 20.80 17.67
N TRP A 475 -27.19 21.70 17.20
CA TRP A 475 -26.29 22.50 18.04
C TRP A 475 -26.37 23.99 17.71
N ARG A 476 -26.35 24.82 18.74
CA ARG A 476 -26.18 26.28 18.63
C ARG A 476 -24.70 26.58 18.79
N LEU A 477 -24.02 26.85 17.68
CA LEU A 477 -22.57 27.04 17.64
C LEU A 477 -22.19 28.51 17.87
N SER A 478 -21.04 28.76 18.49
CA SER A 478 -20.43 30.09 18.58
C SER A 478 -20.30 30.75 17.21
N VAL A 479 -20.26 32.09 17.15
CA VAL A 479 -20.16 32.82 15.87
C VAL A 479 -18.88 32.48 15.12
N ARG A 480 -17.78 32.43 15.86
CA ARG A 480 -16.41 32.23 15.37
C ARG A 480 -15.62 31.45 16.42
N PRO A 481 -14.58 30.71 16.01
CA PRO A 481 -13.60 30.23 16.96
C PRO A 481 -12.87 31.38 17.66
N SER A 482 -12.36 31.07 18.85
CA SER A 482 -11.34 31.85 19.55
C SER A 482 -9.99 31.16 19.42
N ASP A 483 -8.90 31.88 19.72
CA ASP A 483 -7.56 31.30 19.74
C ASP A 483 -7.37 30.35 20.94
N TRP A 484 -6.66 29.25 20.72
CA TRP A 484 -6.20 28.34 21.76
C TRP A 484 -4.67 28.45 21.91
N PRO A 485 -4.16 29.42 22.68
CA PRO A 485 -2.77 29.88 22.58
C PRO A 485 -1.71 28.92 23.11
N ALA A 486 -2.10 27.86 23.83
CA ALA A 486 -1.16 27.06 24.61
C ALA A 486 -1.12 25.57 24.24
N GLY A 487 -2.19 25.01 23.65
CA GLY A 487 -2.23 23.60 23.23
C GLY A 487 -2.00 22.57 24.35
N ASP A 488 -1.82 23.02 25.59
CA ASP A 488 -1.45 22.28 26.80
C ASP A 488 -2.36 22.63 28.00
N GLY A 489 -3.42 23.41 27.78
CA GLY A 489 -4.39 23.79 28.81
C GLY A 489 -5.62 24.50 28.24
N PHE A 490 -6.78 24.34 28.86
CA PHE A 490 -8.02 24.98 28.37
C PHE A 490 -8.06 26.50 28.61
N VAL A 491 -8.79 27.21 27.76
CA VAL A 491 -9.00 28.66 27.90
C VAL A 491 -9.98 28.93 29.05
N PRO A 492 -9.75 29.94 29.92
CA PRO A 492 -10.75 30.38 30.88
C PRO A 492 -12.04 30.80 30.18
N VAL A 493 -13.20 30.35 30.69
CA VAL A 493 -14.50 30.57 30.04
C VAL A 493 -15.56 31.00 31.05
N ASP A 494 -16.32 32.05 30.70
CA ASP A 494 -17.55 32.43 31.40
C ASP A 494 -18.71 31.57 30.88
N VAL A 495 -18.98 30.47 31.57
CA VAL A 495 -19.99 29.49 31.17
C VAL A 495 -21.39 30.08 31.13
N GLU A 496 -21.75 30.92 32.10
CA GLU A 496 -23.10 31.51 32.18
C GLU A 496 -23.33 32.49 31.02
N GLY A 497 -22.36 33.38 30.77
CA GLY A 497 -22.41 34.29 29.63
C GLY A 497 -22.52 33.55 28.29
N LEU A 498 -21.77 32.45 28.13
CA LEU A 498 -21.80 31.65 26.91
C LEU A 498 -23.13 30.91 26.71
N LEU A 499 -23.73 30.39 27.78
CA LEU A 499 -25.05 29.78 27.74
C LEU A 499 -26.11 30.77 27.26
N GLU A 500 -26.08 32.01 27.76
CA GLU A 500 -26.99 33.07 27.32
C GLU A 500 -26.77 33.47 25.85
N GLU A 501 -25.51 33.65 25.45
CA GLU A 501 -25.15 34.00 24.08
C GLU A 501 -25.65 32.94 23.10
N LEU A 502 -25.26 31.68 23.32
CA LEU A 502 -25.59 30.57 22.43
C LEU A 502 -27.10 30.28 22.44
N ALA A 503 -27.79 30.46 23.56
CA ALA A 503 -29.24 30.26 23.65
C ALA A 503 -30.05 31.15 22.68
N ARG A 504 -29.54 32.34 22.35
CA ARG A 504 -30.18 33.28 21.40
C ARG A 504 -29.94 32.91 19.94
N ARG A 505 -29.08 31.92 19.66
CA ARG A 505 -28.72 31.50 18.31
C ARG A 505 -29.64 30.39 17.81
N PRO A 506 -29.90 30.33 16.49
CA PRO A 506 -30.62 29.20 15.91
C PRO A 506 -29.76 27.93 15.96
N PRO A 507 -30.36 26.75 16.23
CA PRO A 507 -29.63 25.49 16.12
C PRO A 507 -29.37 25.15 14.65
N THR A 508 -28.21 24.55 14.38
CA THR A 508 -27.87 23.92 13.11
C THR A 508 -27.82 22.42 13.30
N THR A 509 -28.43 21.67 12.40
CA THR A 509 -28.44 20.19 12.46
C THR A 509 -27.35 19.63 11.56
N ALA A 510 -26.42 18.87 12.14
CA ALA A 510 -25.38 18.19 11.39
C ALA A 510 -25.94 17.02 10.55
N PRO A 511 -25.38 16.77 9.34
CA PRO A 511 -25.83 15.68 8.49
C PRO A 511 -25.48 14.29 9.04
N GLY A 512 -24.37 14.17 9.80
CA GLY A 512 -23.88 12.92 10.39
C GLY A 512 -23.78 12.96 11.91
N ALA A 513 -23.22 11.89 12.49
CA ALA A 513 -22.96 11.78 13.93
C ALA A 513 -21.84 12.72 14.42
N TYR A 514 -20.83 12.93 13.57
CA TYR A 514 -19.72 13.84 13.85
C TYR A 514 -20.11 15.28 13.58
N ILE A 515 -19.88 16.14 14.57
CA ILE A 515 -20.07 17.59 14.44
C ILE A 515 -18.76 18.17 13.93
N ASP A 516 -18.64 18.29 12.60
CA ASP A 516 -17.47 18.81 11.91
C ASP A 516 -17.40 20.34 12.00
N LEU A 517 -16.61 20.84 12.95
CA LEU A 517 -16.44 22.27 13.20
C LEU A 517 -15.57 22.92 12.12
N ALA A 518 -14.59 22.18 11.58
CA ALA A 518 -13.78 22.65 10.45
C ALA A 518 -14.65 22.96 9.23
N ALA A 519 -15.53 22.03 8.85
CA ALA A 519 -16.47 22.21 7.74
C ALA A 519 -17.49 23.33 7.99
N HIS A 520 -17.89 23.53 9.25
CA HIS A 520 -18.82 24.60 9.64
C HIS A 520 -18.17 25.99 9.50
N TYR A 521 -17.02 26.20 10.12
CA TYR A 521 -16.40 27.53 10.17
C TYR A 521 -15.61 27.88 8.90
N ARG A 522 -15.05 26.90 8.19
CA ARG A 522 -14.26 27.11 6.95
C ARG A 522 -13.12 28.11 7.13
N VAL A 523 -12.48 28.08 8.29
CA VAL A 523 -11.32 28.89 8.65
C VAL A 523 -10.12 27.98 8.94
N GLU A 524 -8.94 28.57 9.10
CA GLU A 524 -7.78 27.88 9.66
C GLU A 524 -8.14 27.27 11.02
N THR A 525 -7.95 25.96 11.13
CA THR A 525 -8.39 25.12 12.23
C THR A 525 -7.39 25.06 13.38
N ASP A 526 -6.15 25.47 13.13
CA ASP A 526 -5.04 25.25 14.04
C ASP A 526 -5.11 26.22 15.22
N TYR A 527 -4.89 25.69 16.42
CA TYR A 527 -4.92 26.43 17.68
C TYR A 527 -6.23 27.24 17.83
N ARG A 528 -7.36 26.55 17.65
CA ARG A 528 -8.72 27.13 17.74
C ARG A 528 -9.55 26.45 18.82
N VAL A 529 -10.48 27.21 19.40
CA VAL A 529 -11.51 26.70 20.30
C VAL A 529 -12.88 27.20 19.87
N ALA A 530 -13.91 26.35 19.96
CA ALA A 530 -15.30 26.72 19.70
C ALA A 530 -16.25 26.04 20.66
N TYR A 531 -17.46 26.59 20.71
CA TYR A 531 -18.49 26.20 21.65
C TYR A 531 -19.79 25.81 20.96
N ALA A 532 -20.47 24.83 21.54
CA ALA A 532 -21.72 24.29 21.03
C ALA A 532 -22.72 24.06 22.16
N LEU A 533 -23.94 24.59 22.03
CA LEU A 533 -25.03 24.41 22.99
C LEU A 533 -26.15 23.54 22.42
N CYS A 534 -26.49 22.47 23.13
CA CYS A 534 -27.71 21.68 22.93
C CYS A 534 -28.67 21.85 24.12
N ARG A 535 -29.97 21.75 23.87
CA ARG A 535 -31.00 21.72 24.90
C ARG A 535 -31.76 20.41 24.83
N VAL A 536 -32.01 19.81 25.98
CA VAL A 536 -32.71 18.54 26.12
C VAL A 536 -33.83 18.70 27.15
N GLU A 537 -35.05 18.39 26.75
CA GLU A 537 -36.23 18.38 27.60
C GLU A 537 -36.45 16.98 28.19
N CYS A 538 -36.55 16.91 29.51
CA CYS A 538 -36.87 15.69 30.25
C CYS A 538 -38.19 15.86 30.99
N ASP A 539 -39.05 14.84 30.94
CA ASP A 539 -40.34 14.80 31.64
C ASP A 539 -40.19 14.59 33.16
N ARG A 540 -39.12 13.91 33.56
CA ARG A 540 -38.74 13.61 34.95
C ARG A 540 -37.21 13.65 35.09
N PRO A 541 -36.67 13.68 36.32
CA PRO A 541 -35.24 13.47 36.52
C PRO A 541 -34.81 12.10 35.96
N GLN A 542 -33.70 12.06 35.23
CA GLN A 542 -33.20 10.84 34.58
C GLN A 542 -31.69 10.72 34.77
N GLU A 543 -31.24 9.56 35.23
CA GLU A 543 -29.82 9.18 35.25
C GLU A 543 -29.43 8.60 33.90
N LEU A 544 -28.36 9.12 33.30
CA LEU A 544 -27.93 8.80 31.96
C LEU A 544 -26.41 8.63 31.91
N GLN A 545 -25.93 8.06 30.82
CA GLN A 545 -24.53 8.13 30.41
C GLN A 545 -24.38 9.19 29.31
N LEU A 546 -23.45 10.13 29.53
CA LEU A 546 -22.97 11.06 28.54
C LEU A 546 -21.75 10.45 27.85
N LEU A 547 -21.89 10.15 26.56
CA LEU A 547 -20.85 9.51 25.76
C LEU A 547 -20.28 10.51 24.77
N THR A 548 -18.97 10.72 24.80
CA THR A 548 -18.29 11.77 24.02
C THR A 548 -17.04 11.29 23.31
N GLY A 549 -16.60 12.05 22.33
CA GLY A 549 -15.28 11.94 21.72
C GLY A 549 -14.97 13.20 20.92
N SER A 550 -13.70 13.56 20.78
CA SER A 550 -13.29 14.86 20.23
C SER A 550 -11.98 14.80 19.48
N ASP A 551 -11.81 15.74 18.56
CA ASP A 551 -10.56 16.10 17.90
C ASP A 551 -10.36 17.60 18.13
N ASP A 552 -9.49 18.07 19.03
CA ASP A 552 -8.59 17.31 19.92
C ASP A 552 -9.19 17.17 21.33
N ALA A 553 -9.22 18.28 22.08
CA ALA A 553 -9.57 18.33 23.49
C ALA A 553 -11.02 18.79 23.72
N LEU A 554 -11.65 18.34 24.82
CA LEU A 554 -13.08 18.51 25.08
C LEU A 554 -13.37 18.91 26.53
N ARG A 555 -14.28 19.87 26.71
CA ARG A 555 -15.03 20.05 27.96
C ARG A 555 -16.52 20.01 27.71
N VAL A 556 -17.27 19.42 28.64
CA VAL A 556 -18.74 19.42 28.60
C VAL A 556 -19.31 19.84 29.93
N TRP A 557 -20.20 20.82 29.91
CA TRP A 557 -20.99 21.26 31.07
C TRP A 557 -22.45 20.84 30.91
N VAL A 558 -23.00 20.25 31.96
CA VAL A 558 -24.42 19.90 32.09
C VAL A 558 -25.05 20.85 33.09
N ASN A 559 -26.04 21.64 32.67
CA ASN A 559 -26.68 22.65 33.50
C ASN A 559 -25.70 23.62 34.19
N GLY A 560 -24.62 23.99 33.48
CA GLY A 560 -23.57 24.87 33.99
C GLY A 560 -22.49 24.18 34.83
N GLN A 561 -22.66 22.91 35.19
CA GLN A 561 -21.68 22.14 35.97
C GLN A 561 -20.78 21.32 35.05
N LEU A 562 -19.46 21.40 35.25
CA LEU A 562 -18.48 20.65 34.45
C LEU A 562 -18.65 19.14 34.70
N ALA A 563 -18.94 18.39 33.64
CA ALA A 563 -19.15 16.95 33.68
C ALA A 563 -17.97 16.18 33.06
N VAL A 564 -17.42 16.67 31.94
CA VAL A 564 -16.32 16.03 31.22
C VAL A 564 -15.21 17.03 30.99
N GLU A 565 -13.96 16.62 31.21
CA GLU A 565 -12.76 17.39 30.85
C GLU A 565 -11.68 16.42 30.33
N ARG A 566 -11.27 16.60 29.08
CA ARG A 566 -10.27 15.77 28.40
C ARG A 566 -9.33 16.63 27.60
N LEU A 567 -8.14 16.83 28.14
CA LEU A 567 -7.06 17.56 27.50
C LEU A 567 -6.08 16.58 26.85
N ALA A 568 -6.29 16.29 25.57
CA ALA A 568 -5.45 15.38 24.81
C ALA A 568 -5.45 15.79 23.34
N ARG A 569 -4.32 15.56 22.66
CA ARG A 569 -4.25 15.63 21.19
C ARG A 569 -4.56 14.25 20.63
N ARG A 570 -5.65 14.12 19.87
CA ARG A 570 -6.23 12.83 19.47
C ARG A 570 -7.24 13.02 18.34
N VAL A 571 -7.43 11.97 17.56
CA VAL A 571 -8.55 11.91 16.62
C VAL A 571 -9.88 11.65 17.35
N ALA A 572 -10.97 12.22 16.83
CA ALA A 572 -12.30 11.92 17.35
C ALA A 572 -12.71 10.47 17.02
N LEU A 573 -13.03 9.70 18.07
CA LEU A 573 -13.70 8.41 18.01
C LEU A 573 -15.02 8.47 18.82
N PRO A 574 -16.13 7.92 18.31
CA PRO A 574 -17.38 7.85 19.07
C PRO A 574 -17.18 7.13 20.42
N ASP A 575 -17.86 7.62 21.46
CA ASP A 575 -17.91 7.00 22.79
C ASP A 575 -16.53 6.80 23.48
N SER A 576 -15.53 7.63 23.16
CA SER A 576 -14.21 7.65 23.81
C SER A 576 -14.28 7.89 25.32
N GLU A 577 -15.21 8.72 25.78
CA GLU A 577 -15.54 8.88 27.20
C GLU A 577 -16.94 8.37 27.50
N SER A 578 -17.12 7.88 28.72
CA SER A 578 -18.41 7.60 29.33
C SER A 578 -18.49 8.22 30.72
N THR A 579 -19.44 9.13 30.92
CA THR A 579 -19.60 9.86 32.19
C THR A 579 -21.06 9.80 32.66
N PRO A 580 -21.34 9.32 33.88
CA PRO A 580 -22.69 9.35 34.43
C PRO A 580 -23.12 10.80 34.70
N VAL A 581 -24.33 11.15 34.27
CA VAL A 581 -24.92 12.48 34.48
C VAL A 581 -26.39 12.34 34.88
N THR A 582 -26.90 13.31 35.62
CA THR A 582 -28.33 13.39 35.96
C THR A 582 -28.94 14.61 35.29
N LEU A 583 -29.93 14.38 34.42
CA LEU A 583 -30.77 15.45 33.89
C LEU A 583 -31.93 15.71 34.84
N ARG A 584 -32.26 16.99 35.06
CA ARG A 584 -33.42 17.41 35.86
C ARG A 584 -34.69 17.37 35.01
N ALA A 585 -35.86 17.36 35.65
CA ALA A 585 -37.11 17.61 34.94
C ALA A 585 -37.10 19.02 34.28
N GLY A 586 -37.67 19.12 33.08
CA GLY A 586 -37.66 20.31 32.24
C GLY A 586 -36.40 20.44 31.38
N THR A 587 -36.05 21.69 31.04
CA THR A 587 -34.94 21.99 30.14
C THR A 587 -33.58 21.78 30.81
N ASN A 588 -32.74 21.01 30.14
CA ASN A 588 -31.33 20.80 30.46
C ASN A 588 -30.45 21.40 29.36
N THR A 589 -29.32 21.99 29.74
CA THR A 589 -28.33 22.54 28.79
C THR A 589 -27.08 21.68 28.77
N LEU A 590 -26.62 21.34 27.57
CA LEU A 590 -25.34 20.70 27.32
C LEU A 590 -24.47 21.69 26.56
N LEU A 591 -23.49 22.29 27.23
CA LEU A 591 -22.49 23.16 26.61
C LEU A 591 -21.23 22.34 26.37
N VAL A 592 -20.71 22.39 25.14
CA VAL A 592 -19.49 21.71 24.73
C VAL A 592 -18.48 22.75 24.31
N GLU A 593 -17.23 22.58 24.73
CA GLU A 593 -16.06 23.26 24.20
C GLU A 593 -15.16 22.22 23.51
N VAL A 594 -14.71 22.53 22.30
CA VAL A 594 -13.71 21.73 21.58
C VAL A 594 -12.52 22.59 21.23
N SER A 595 -11.34 22.21 21.73
CA SER A 595 -10.07 22.88 21.44
C SER A 595 -9.23 22.03 20.48
N ASN A 596 -8.64 22.64 19.47
CA ASN A 596 -7.93 21.98 18.38
C ASN A 596 -6.49 22.46 18.28
N ALA A 597 -5.52 21.55 18.28
CA ALA A 597 -4.14 21.87 18.01
C ALA A 597 -3.94 22.03 16.49
N GLU A 598 -4.09 20.94 15.73
CA GLU A 598 -3.83 20.92 14.29
C GLU A 598 -4.70 19.84 13.60
N GLY A 599 -5.13 20.08 12.36
CA GLY A 599 -5.80 19.07 11.55
C GLY A 599 -7.33 18.98 11.74
N GLY A 600 -7.85 17.78 12.02
CA GLY A 600 -9.29 17.54 12.14
C GLY A 600 -9.89 18.26 13.35
N TRP A 601 -11.13 18.76 13.26
CA TRP A 601 -11.71 19.49 14.39
C TRP A 601 -13.22 19.27 14.54
N GLY A 602 -13.62 18.77 15.70
CA GLY A 602 -15.01 18.44 15.97
C GLY A 602 -15.23 17.45 17.11
N PHE A 603 -16.46 16.96 17.24
CA PHE A 603 -16.84 16.08 18.33
C PHE A 603 -18.02 15.15 18.00
N PHE A 604 -18.13 14.07 18.79
CA PHE A 604 -19.30 13.23 18.93
C PHE A 604 -19.90 13.44 20.32
N LEU A 605 -21.23 13.47 20.41
CA LEU A 605 -21.92 13.42 21.70
C LEU A 605 -23.26 12.71 21.57
N ARG A 606 -23.49 11.72 22.43
CA ARG A 606 -24.78 11.06 22.58
C ARG A 606 -25.15 10.81 24.03
N LEU A 607 -26.44 10.60 24.25
CA LEU A 607 -26.99 10.20 25.53
C LEU A 607 -27.37 8.72 25.47
N ALA A 608 -27.12 7.99 26.55
CA ALA A 608 -27.58 6.62 26.72
C ALA A 608 -28.23 6.46 28.09
N ASP A 609 -29.13 5.50 28.23
CA ASP A 609 -29.63 5.09 29.53
C ASP A 609 -28.52 4.36 30.34
N PRO A 610 -28.74 4.07 31.64
CA PRO A 610 -27.74 3.37 32.46
C PRO A 610 -27.38 1.97 31.96
N SER A 611 -28.18 1.36 31.09
CA SER A 611 -27.87 0.07 30.45
C SER A 611 -27.02 0.21 29.17
N GLY A 612 -26.77 1.46 28.73
CA GLY A 612 -26.01 1.77 27.52
C GLY A 612 -26.89 1.91 26.26
N ALA A 613 -28.21 1.79 26.37
CA ALA A 613 -29.10 1.92 25.22
C ALA A 613 -29.19 3.39 24.77
N ALA A 614 -29.08 3.63 23.46
CA ALA A 614 -29.06 4.98 22.91
C ALA A 614 -30.39 5.71 23.12
N LEU A 615 -30.28 6.99 23.48
CA LEU A 615 -31.38 7.95 23.54
C LEU A 615 -31.18 9.01 22.46
N THR A 616 -32.29 9.50 21.91
CA THR A 616 -32.32 10.55 20.90
C THR A 616 -33.14 11.73 21.37
N VAL A 617 -33.05 12.84 20.65
CA VAL A 617 -33.80 14.06 20.92
C VAL A 617 -34.70 14.35 19.73
N ASP A 618 -36.02 14.42 19.99
CA ASP A 618 -37.00 14.73 18.94
C ASP A 618 -36.91 16.19 18.48
N ARG A 619 -37.71 16.56 17.47
CA ARG A 619 -37.66 17.91 16.88
C ARG A 619 -38.06 19.00 17.89
N GLU A 620 -38.82 18.62 18.90
CA GLU A 620 -39.27 19.47 20.00
C GLU A 620 -38.24 19.53 21.14
N GLY A 621 -37.09 18.85 21.01
CA GLY A 621 -36.03 18.86 22.00
C GLY A 621 -36.21 17.82 23.11
N ARG A 622 -37.18 16.92 23.03
CA ARG A 622 -37.49 15.94 24.09
C ARG A 622 -36.68 14.68 23.95
N LEU A 623 -36.19 14.18 25.08
CA LEU A 623 -35.44 12.94 25.15
C LEU A 623 -36.36 11.73 24.93
N ARG A 624 -35.98 10.83 24.02
CA ARG A 624 -36.72 9.63 23.63
C ARG A 624 -35.78 8.43 23.52
N PRO A 625 -36.23 7.20 23.83
CA PRO A 625 -35.52 6.00 23.42
C PRO A 625 -35.40 5.94 21.89
N VAL A 626 -34.28 5.45 21.37
CA VAL A 626 -34.20 5.09 19.95
C VAL A 626 -35.06 3.84 19.73
N THR A 627 -36.17 3.97 19.02
CA THR A 627 -36.98 2.81 18.61
C THR A 627 -36.15 1.95 17.66
N ARG A 628 -36.01 0.65 18.00
CA ARG A 628 -35.43 -0.34 17.06
C ARG A 628 -36.34 -0.44 15.85
N GLY A 629 -35.87 0.08 14.72
CA GLY A 629 -36.49 -0.10 13.40
C GLY A 629 -36.17 -1.47 12.83
#